data_AF-A0A8D8RQR8-F1
#
_entry.id   AF-A0A8D8RQR8-F1
#
_cell.length_a   1.000
_cell.length_b   1.000
_cell.length_c   1.000
_cell.angle_alpha   90.00
_cell.angle_beta   90.00
_cell.angle_gamma   90.00
#
_symmetry.space_group_name_H-M   'P 1'
#
loop_
_entity.id
_entity.type
_entity.pdbx_description
1 polymer ?
#
loop_
_entity_poly.entity_id
_entity_poly.type
_entity_poly.pdbx_seq_one_letter_code
_entity_poly.pdbx_strand_id
1 'polypeptide(L)'
;QFLRNFRPPTSRAQDMVESNLSGDEEEEEEEEGSLSSRMSTKSEKNMADFDGEDSACDDELAQLAATAQFCSQAHMSPQLLYHSRFHHQNQKMVKEMAPILSQFNIDSVCKPGKTLLWDLLQDENIVQLGEGLALEAEKVLNNLLCFNTEKSIRKKFIEGCLENIENNRSVVISLKLLPKLFSSFATSPYHHHHHRGPHPLGGPMGGPDGNVALWALTEHRMMERFFANLQEYARGRSQVTPGSGASVHSHVTQVQARLSFLTHIYSPIGLPDNITLSIEEVDILWNCLAEDKECADEFFLWLLNQASYKDQHALCPASIQHLYTRKMPSLSPETITMTALNFYQQLFMENKNEREAGGEGGGEVVGEGGGDRTAMDHIWNIALRASNTGNATEIKQHCSYTNFNLFLLPRRLSGRHPIFELLLHVTSSPAGARVHSTRHVASVSRYGN
;
A
#
# COMPACT_ATOMS: atom_id res chain seq x y z
N GLN A 1 -14.71 -32.41 11.67
CA GLN A 1 -14.47 -32.46 13.14
C GLN A 1 -13.32 -31.52 13.59
N PHE A 2 -13.15 -30.33 12.97
CA PHE A 2 -11.97 -29.47 13.23
C PHE A 2 -12.28 -28.19 14.05
N LEU A 3 -13.42 -28.15 14.74
CA LEU A 3 -13.89 -26.98 15.53
C LEU A 3 -14.28 -27.39 16.96
N ARG A 4 -13.46 -28.23 17.63
CA ARG A 4 -13.71 -28.63 19.04
C ARG A 4 -12.49 -28.60 19.97
N ASN A 5 -11.31 -28.27 19.47
CA ASN A 5 -10.05 -28.27 20.22
C ASN A 5 -9.45 -26.86 20.38
N PHE A 6 -10.27 -25.88 20.74
CA PHE A 6 -9.79 -24.59 21.26
C PHE A 6 -10.01 -24.56 22.77
N ARG A 7 -8.91 -24.47 23.53
CA ARG A 7 -8.92 -24.22 24.98
C ARG A 7 -7.73 -23.29 25.29
N PRO A 8 -7.95 -22.09 25.87
CA PRO A 8 -6.85 -21.17 26.15
C PRO A 8 -5.96 -21.73 27.28
N PRO A 9 -4.64 -21.46 27.25
CA PRO A 9 -3.72 -21.93 28.29
C PRO A 9 -3.85 -21.10 29.57
N THR A 10 -4.08 -21.76 30.70
CA THR A 10 -3.98 -21.17 32.04
C THR A 10 -2.55 -21.31 32.56
N SER A 11 -1.79 -20.21 32.65
CA SER A 11 -0.44 -20.19 33.21
C SER A 11 -0.45 -20.02 34.73
N ARG A 12 0.10 -20.97 35.49
CA ARG A 12 0.46 -20.78 36.90
C ARG A 12 1.72 -21.56 37.30
N ALA A 13 2.82 -20.83 37.40
CA ALA A 13 4.06 -21.08 38.14
C ALA A 13 4.74 -19.70 38.18
N GLN A 14 5.07 -19.03 39.30
CA GLN A 14 5.63 -19.45 40.59
C GLN A 14 6.96 -20.21 40.47
N ASP A 15 8.09 -19.74 40.99
CA ASP A 15 8.43 -18.45 41.66
C ASP A 15 9.94 -18.18 41.45
N MET A 16 10.43 -16.94 41.69
CA MET A 16 11.59 -16.68 42.59
C MET A 16 12.09 -15.20 42.61
N VAL A 17 12.42 -14.76 43.83
CA VAL A 17 13.24 -13.60 44.25
C VAL A 17 12.60 -12.20 44.16
N GLU A 18 12.62 -11.52 45.32
CA GLU A 18 12.08 -10.19 45.61
C GLU A 18 13.13 -9.08 45.44
N SER A 19 12.71 -7.80 45.43
CA SER A 19 12.98 -6.88 46.57
C SER A 19 12.57 -5.41 46.32
N ASN A 20 12.17 -4.75 47.41
CA ASN A 20 11.99 -3.28 47.61
C ASN A 20 10.78 -2.63 46.89
N LEU A 21 9.75 -2.13 47.62
CA LEU A 21 9.67 -0.90 48.46
C LEU A 21 9.78 0.39 47.62
N SER A 22 8.93 1.44 47.75
CA SER A 22 7.66 1.71 48.47
C SER A 22 7.09 3.05 47.93
N GLY A 23 5.86 3.53 48.17
CA GLY A 23 4.70 3.11 48.98
C GLY A 23 3.55 4.15 48.84
N ASP A 24 2.51 4.04 49.67
CA ASP A 24 1.51 5.05 50.14
C ASP A 24 0.62 5.77 49.07
N GLU A 25 -0.72 5.81 49.08
CA GLU A 25 -1.75 6.19 50.10
C GLU A 25 -1.82 7.72 50.34
N GLU A 26 -2.94 8.47 50.32
CA GLU A 26 -4.40 8.30 50.02
C GLU A 26 -4.92 9.61 49.31
N GLU A 27 -6.18 9.87 48.87
CA GLU A 27 -7.43 10.19 49.61
C GLU A 27 -8.66 10.29 48.63
N GLU A 28 -9.81 9.74 49.03
CA GLU A 28 -11.23 10.27 49.13
C GLU A 28 -11.89 11.21 48.07
N GLU A 29 -13.23 11.31 47.85
CA GLU A 29 -14.48 10.46 47.89
C GLU A 29 -15.66 11.32 47.28
N GLU A 30 -16.85 10.86 46.84
CA GLU A 30 -17.32 9.53 46.36
C GLU A 30 -17.84 9.61 44.88
N GLU A 31 -19.07 9.93 44.44
CA GLU A 31 -20.42 10.15 45.03
C GLU A 31 -21.53 9.71 44.03
N GLU A 32 -22.29 8.65 44.37
CA GLU A 32 -23.50 8.05 43.73
C GLU A 32 -23.40 7.54 42.25
N GLY A 33 -24.08 6.45 41.84
CA GLY A 33 -25.10 5.66 42.54
C GLY A 33 -25.36 4.25 41.97
N SER A 34 -26.32 3.53 42.55
CA SER A 34 -26.27 2.06 42.70
C SER A 34 -27.02 1.15 41.70
N LEU A 35 -26.32 0.07 41.31
CA LEU A 35 -26.72 -1.36 41.34
C LEU A 35 -28.06 -1.87 40.71
N SER A 36 -27.90 -2.64 39.62
CA SER A 36 -28.37 -4.05 39.43
C SER A 36 -29.72 -4.54 40.00
N SER A 37 -30.61 -5.07 39.13
CA SER A 37 -31.15 -6.45 39.28
C SER A 37 -32.09 -6.98 38.18
N ARG A 38 -31.83 -8.25 37.80
CA ARG A 38 -32.77 -9.38 37.54
C ARG A 38 -34.07 -9.22 36.70
N MET A 39 -34.12 -10.04 35.64
CA MET A 39 -35.20 -10.99 35.28
C MET A 39 -36.66 -10.51 35.11
N SER A 40 -37.21 -10.75 33.91
CA SER A 40 -38.63 -11.03 33.69
C SER A 40 -38.80 -12.24 32.75
N THR A 41 -39.96 -12.88 32.75
CA THR A 41 -40.20 -14.22 32.16
C THR A 41 -41.41 -14.27 31.23
N LYS A 42 -41.42 -15.26 30.32
CA LYS A 42 -42.54 -15.73 29.47
C LYS A 42 -43.46 -14.69 28.80
N SER A 43 -43.53 -14.78 27.48
CA SER A 43 -44.83 -14.93 26.81
C SER A 43 -44.84 -16.26 26.04
N GLU A 44 -46.01 -16.82 25.75
CA GLU A 44 -46.16 -18.16 25.18
C GLU A 44 -46.79 -18.13 23.79
N LYS A 45 -46.43 -19.13 22.98
CA LYS A 45 -47.16 -19.71 21.83
C LYS A 45 -48.22 -18.82 21.15
N ASN A 46 -47.98 -18.54 19.88
CA ASN A 46 -48.97 -18.90 18.87
C ASN A 46 -48.37 -19.99 17.96
N MET A 47 -49.11 -21.06 17.76
CA MET A 47 -48.77 -22.22 16.91
C MET A 47 -50.01 -22.54 16.09
N ALA A 48 -50.12 -21.96 14.91
CA ALA A 48 -51.14 -22.23 13.91
C ALA A 48 -50.60 -21.80 12.53
N ASP A 49 -51.08 -22.47 11.49
CA ASP A 49 -50.97 -22.07 10.08
C ASP A 49 -49.57 -22.10 9.44
N PHE A 50 -48.99 -23.31 9.36
CA PHE A 50 -48.20 -23.73 8.18
C PHE A 50 -48.23 -25.26 8.03
N ASP A 51 -49.42 -25.80 7.80
CA ASP A 51 -49.67 -27.23 7.57
C ASP A 51 -50.17 -27.41 6.13
N GLY A 52 -49.28 -27.80 5.20
CA GLY A 52 -49.62 -27.84 3.78
C GLY A 52 -48.47 -27.78 2.78
N GLU A 53 -47.39 -28.55 2.95
CA GLU A 53 -46.51 -28.94 1.83
C GLU A 53 -45.82 -30.28 2.16
N ASP A 54 -46.03 -31.31 1.32
CA ASP A 54 -45.50 -32.66 1.52
C ASP A 54 -43.98 -32.70 1.36
N SER A 55 -43.26 -32.51 2.47
CA SER A 55 -41.80 -32.52 2.47
C SER A 55 -41.25 -33.93 2.21
N ALA A 56 -40.50 -34.08 1.12
CA ALA A 56 -39.82 -35.31 0.73
C ALA A 56 -38.74 -35.80 1.74
N CYS A 57 -38.53 -35.06 2.84
CA CYS A 57 -37.68 -35.48 3.95
C CYS A 57 -38.16 -36.74 4.69
N ASP A 58 -39.45 -37.10 4.65
CA ASP A 58 -39.93 -38.30 5.36
C ASP A 58 -39.39 -39.60 4.74
N ASP A 59 -39.22 -39.66 3.42
CA ASP A 59 -38.60 -40.80 2.74
C ASP A 59 -37.08 -40.87 3.02
N GLU A 60 -36.38 -39.73 3.11
CA GLU A 60 -34.99 -39.69 3.57
C GLU A 60 -34.86 -40.08 5.06
N LEU A 61 -35.80 -39.67 5.91
CA LEU A 61 -35.81 -40.00 7.34
C LEU A 61 -36.10 -41.49 7.56
N ALA A 62 -37.03 -42.08 6.78
CA ALA A 62 -37.27 -43.51 6.76
C ALA A 62 -36.04 -44.30 6.28
N GLN A 63 -35.37 -43.83 5.21
CA GLN A 63 -34.12 -44.44 4.74
C GLN A 63 -32.96 -44.28 5.73
N LEU A 64 -32.88 -43.17 6.47
CA LEU A 64 -31.92 -42.97 7.56
C LEU A 64 -32.21 -43.91 8.74
N ALA A 65 -33.47 -44.08 9.14
CA ALA A 65 -33.88 -45.01 10.17
C ALA A 65 -33.57 -46.47 9.79
N ALA A 66 -33.90 -46.88 8.56
CA ALA A 66 -33.56 -48.20 8.04
C ALA A 66 -32.03 -48.42 7.95
N THR A 67 -31.28 -47.41 7.51
CA THR A 67 -29.80 -47.45 7.50
C THR A 67 -29.25 -47.63 8.91
N ALA A 68 -29.80 -46.92 9.92
CA ALA A 68 -29.38 -47.02 11.32
C ALA A 68 -29.69 -48.40 11.92
N GLN A 69 -30.88 -48.96 11.65
CA GLN A 69 -31.26 -50.30 12.07
C GLN A 69 -30.33 -51.38 11.47
N PHE A 70 -30.04 -51.29 10.17
CA PHE A 70 -29.07 -52.19 9.52
C PHE A 70 -27.66 -52.06 10.11
N CYS A 71 -27.21 -50.82 10.39
CA CYS A 71 -25.90 -50.55 10.99
C CYS A 71 -25.76 -51.17 12.39
N SER A 72 -26.83 -51.13 13.20
CA SER A 72 -26.87 -51.72 14.54
C SER A 72 -26.89 -53.25 14.56
N GLN A 73 -27.47 -53.91 13.55
CA GLN A 73 -27.36 -55.36 13.38
C GLN A 73 -26.00 -55.78 12.82
N ALA A 74 -25.42 -54.98 11.92
CA ALA A 74 -24.16 -55.29 11.24
C ALA A 74 -22.88 -54.98 12.06
N HIS A 75 -23.00 -54.46 13.28
CA HIS A 75 -21.89 -54.07 14.16
C HIS A 75 -20.91 -53.01 13.58
N MET A 76 -21.27 -52.38 12.45
CA MET A 76 -20.44 -51.36 11.78
C MET A 76 -20.62 -49.98 12.45
N SER A 77 -19.57 -49.16 12.45
CA SER A 77 -19.66 -47.81 13.03
C SER A 77 -20.32 -46.81 12.05
N PRO A 78 -21.31 -46.01 12.48
CA PRO A 78 -22.00 -45.06 11.58
C PRO A 78 -21.08 -44.04 10.89
N GLN A 79 -19.91 -43.73 11.47
CA GLN A 79 -18.96 -42.78 10.88
C GLN A 79 -18.25 -43.32 9.63
N LEU A 80 -18.12 -44.64 9.48
CA LEU A 80 -17.58 -45.26 8.26
C LEU A 80 -18.56 -45.11 7.09
N LEU A 81 -19.86 -45.32 7.31
CA LEU A 81 -20.88 -45.12 6.27
C LEU A 81 -21.01 -43.65 5.86
N TYR A 82 -20.90 -42.70 6.80
CA TYR A 82 -20.84 -41.27 6.48
C TYR A 82 -19.61 -40.91 5.63
N HIS A 83 -18.41 -41.42 5.99
CA HIS A 83 -17.22 -41.25 5.16
C HIS A 83 -17.39 -41.88 3.77
N SER A 84 -17.99 -43.08 3.68
CA SER A 84 -18.26 -43.74 2.40
C SER A 84 -19.21 -42.93 1.52
N ARG A 85 -20.32 -42.39 2.06
CA ARG A 85 -21.24 -41.53 1.28
C ARG A 85 -20.54 -40.24 0.80
N PHE A 86 -19.80 -39.55 1.67
CA PHE A 86 -19.03 -38.35 1.28
C PHE A 86 -17.96 -38.64 0.22
N HIS A 87 -17.24 -39.77 0.33
CA HIS A 87 -16.30 -40.20 -0.71
C HIS A 87 -17.01 -40.56 -2.01
N HIS A 88 -18.17 -41.23 -1.98
CA HIS A 88 -18.84 -41.67 -3.19
C HIS A 88 -19.50 -40.50 -3.95
N GLN A 89 -20.04 -39.52 -3.23
CA GLN A 89 -20.58 -38.28 -3.82
C GLN A 89 -19.47 -37.44 -4.45
N ASN A 90 -18.32 -37.30 -3.77
CA ASN A 90 -17.12 -36.71 -4.38
C ASN A 90 -16.62 -37.51 -5.59
N GLN A 91 -16.56 -38.85 -5.52
CA GLN A 91 -16.14 -39.70 -6.65
C GLN A 91 -17.06 -39.55 -7.87
N LYS A 92 -18.36 -39.32 -7.68
CA LYS A 92 -19.28 -39.07 -8.78
C LYS A 92 -18.99 -37.72 -9.44
N MET A 93 -18.87 -36.66 -8.64
CA MET A 93 -18.54 -35.32 -9.14
C MET A 93 -17.15 -35.26 -9.79
N VAL A 94 -16.15 -35.93 -9.23
CA VAL A 94 -14.80 -36.07 -9.80
C VAL A 94 -14.81 -36.87 -11.10
N LYS A 95 -15.69 -37.88 -11.27
CA LYS A 95 -15.87 -38.57 -12.55
C LYS A 95 -16.54 -37.70 -13.61
N GLU A 96 -17.55 -36.92 -13.23
CA GLU A 96 -18.24 -35.99 -14.14
C GLU A 96 -17.32 -34.80 -14.52
N MET A 97 -16.44 -34.35 -13.63
CA MET A 97 -15.42 -33.35 -13.91
C MET A 97 -14.12 -33.90 -14.51
N ALA A 98 -13.89 -35.22 -14.54
CA ALA A 98 -12.66 -35.81 -15.10
C ALA A 98 -12.35 -35.36 -16.55
N PRO A 99 -13.32 -35.22 -17.47
CA PRO A 99 -13.08 -34.68 -18.82
C PRO A 99 -12.74 -33.18 -18.86
N ILE A 100 -13.04 -32.44 -17.79
CA ILE A 100 -12.74 -31.01 -17.63
C ILE A 100 -11.35 -30.86 -17.00
N LEU A 101 -11.07 -31.65 -15.97
CA LEU A 101 -9.77 -31.73 -15.29
C LEU A 101 -8.66 -32.23 -16.23
N SER A 102 -8.96 -33.13 -17.16
CA SER A 102 -7.99 -33.56 -18.20
C SER A 102 -7.74 -32.50 -19.29
N GLN A 103 -8.53 -31.43 -19.34
CA GLN A 103 -8.30 -30.26 -20.20
C GLN A 103 -7.59 -29.10 -19.46
N PHE A 104 -7.36 -29.23 -18.14
CA PHE A 104 -6.66 -28.22 -17.36
C PHE A 104 -5.15 -28.24 -17.66
N ASN A 105 -4.72 -27.36 -18.57
CA ASN A 105 -3.31 -27.08 -18.79
C ASN A 105 -2.92 -25.80 -18.03
N ILE A 106 -2.02 -25.96 -17.05
CA ILE A 106 -1.54 -24.88 -16.18
C ILE A 106 -0.86 -23.74 -16.95
N ASP A 107 -0.12 -24.02 -18.02
CA ASP A 107 0.53 -23.00 -18.87
C ASP A 107 -0.49 -22.18 -19.68
N SER A 108 -1.77 -22.58 -19.70
CA SER A 108 -2.83 -21.91 -20.46
C SER A 108 -3.80 -21.08 -19.61
N VAL A 109 -3.66 -21.04 -18.27
CA VAL A 109 -4.72 -20.46 -17.39
C VAL A 109 -5.05 -18.99 -17.63
N CYS A 110 -4.13 -18.20 -18.19
CA CYS A 110 -4.34 -16.80 -18.56
C CYS A 110 -4.64 -16.59 -20.06
N LYS A 111 -4.84 -17.65 -20.84
CA LYS A 111 -5.19 -17.56 -22.27
C LYS A 111 -6.72 -17.57 -22.47
N PRO A 112 -7.24 -16.95 -23.54
CA PRO A 112 -8.68 -16.77 -23.72
C PRO A 112 -9.51 -18.05 -23.61
N GLY A 113 -10.56 -18.00 -22.80
CA GLY A 113 -11.51 -19.11 -22.62
C GLY A 113 -10.99 -20.23 -21.70
N LYS A 114 -9.94 -19.98 -20.91
CA LYS A 114 -9.36 -20.95 -19.96
C LYS A 114 -9.69 -20.66 -18.50
N THR A 115 -9.94 -19.40 -18.13
CA THR A 115 -10.35 -19.02 -16.78
C THR A 115 -11.39 -17.91 -16.87
N LEU A 116 -12.67 -18.25 -16.67
CA LEU A 116 -13.78 -17.30 -16.82
C LEU A 116 -13.58 -15.98 -16.05
N LEU A 117 -13.12 -16.03 -14.80
CA LEU A 117 -12.87 -14.83 -13.98
C LEU A 117 -11.68 -13.98 -14.47
N TRP A 118 -10.72 -14.58 -15.17
CA TRP A 118 -9.64 -13.84 -15.84
C TRP A 118 -10.18 -13.20 -17.11
N ASP A 119 -10.87 -13.98 -17.94
CA ASP A 119 -11.43 -13.54 -19.23
C ASP A 119 -12.40 -12.37 -19.05
N LEU A 120 -13.29 -12.41 -18.04
CA LEU A 120 -14.26 -11.35 -17.71
C LEU A 120 -13.61 -10.03 -17.25
N LEU A 121 -12.36 -10.07 -16.78
CA LEU A 121 -11.62 -8.89 -16.32
C LEU A 121 -10.69 -8.30 -17.39
N GLN A 122 -10.66 -8.86 -18.60
CA GLN A 122 -9.94 -8.28 -19.73
C GLN A 122 -10.73 -7.15 -20.40
N ASP A 123 -10.03 -6.20 -21.03
CA ASP A 123 -10.60 -4.96 -21.58
C ASP A 123 -11.84 -5.16 -22.48
N GLU A 124 -11.90 -6.22 -23.30
CA GLU A 124 -13.05 -6.50 -24.18
C GLU A 124 -14.32 -6.93 -23.42
N ASN A 125 -14.17 -7.51 -22.23
CA ASN A 125 -15.25 -8.16 -21.49
C ASN A 125 -15.66 -7.37 -20.24
N ILE A 126 -14.72 -6.68 -19.60
CA ILE A 126 -14.98 -5.87 -18.39
C ILE A 126 -15.99 -4.74 -18.65
N VAL A 127 -16.04 -4.21 -19.89
CA VAL A 127 -17.04 -3.22 -20.34
C VAL A 127 -18.46 -3.76 -20.47
N GLN A 128 -18.64 -5.09 -20.43
CA GLN A 128 -19.93 -5.76 -20.51
C GLN A 128 -20.50 -6.08 -19.11
N LEU A 129 -19.71 -5.85 -18.04
CA LEU A 129 -20.12 -6.08 -16.67
C LEU A 129 -20.94 -4.89 -16.14
N GLY A 130 -22.06 -5.19 -15.48
CA GLY A 130 -22.87 -4.18 -14.81
C GLY A 130 -22.15 -3.52 -13.63
N GLU A 131 -22.74 -2.44 -13.11
CA GLU A 131 -22.18 -1.65 -12.01
C GLU A 131 -21.81 -2.53 -10.81
N GLY A 132 -20.57 -2.40 -10.32
CA GLY A 132 -20.03 -3.20 -9.22
C GLY A 132 -19.57 -4.62 -9.58
N LEU A 133 -20.10 -5.26 -10.63
CA LEU A 133 -19.74 -6.66 -10.96
C LEU A 133 -18.24 -6.82 -11.29
N ALA A 134 -17.63 -5.85 -11.96
CA ALA A 134 -16.18 -5.87 -12.23
C ALA A 134 -15.33 -5.87 -10.95
N LEU A 135 -15.74 -5.11 -9.93
CA LEU A 135 -15.06 -5.11 -8.63
C LEU A 135 -15.25 -6.42 -7.86
N GLU A 136 -16.44 -7.03 -7.95
CA GLU A 136 -16.70 -8.31 -7.29
C GLU A 136 -15.97 -9.47 -7.99
N ALA A 137 -15.93 -9.48 -9.32
CA ALA A 137 -15.10 -10.41 -10.10
C ALA A 137 -13.61 -10.25 -9.75
N GLU A 138 -13.11 -9.01 -9.59
CA GLU A 138 -11.74 -8.75 -9.11
C GLU A 138 -11.52 -9.39 -7.74
N LYS A 139 -12.41 -9.15 -6.75
CA LYS A 139 -12.30 -9.74 -5.40
C LYS A 139 -12.32 -11.28 -5.43
N VAL A 140 -13.25 -11.89 -6.17
CA VAL A 140 -13.38 -13.35 -6.22
C VAL A 140 -12.15 -13.99 -6.86
N LEU A 141 -11.61 -13.40 -7.95
CA LEU A 141 -10.35 -13.87 -8.55
C LEU A 141 -9.17 -13.71 -7.58
N ASN A 142 -9.02 -12.53 -6.96
CA ASN A 142 -7.97 -12.26 -5.97
C ASN A 142 -8.01 -13.30 -4.83
N ASN A 143 -9.18 -13.55 -4.24
CA ASN A 143 -9.34 -14.51 -3.14
C ASN A 143 -9.00 -15.93 -3.60
N LEU A 144 -9.53 -16.39 -4.74
CA LEU A 144 -9.28 -17.71 -5.29
C LEU A 144 -7.79 -17.96 -5.57
N LEU A 145 -7.07 -16.95 -6.05
CA LEU A 145 -5.64 -17.05 -6.32
C LEU A 145 -4.78 -16.94 -5.07
N CYS A 146 -5.04 -15.99 -4.17
CA CYS A 146 -4.24 -15.81 -2.95
C CYS A 146 -4.34 -17.02 -2.00
N PHE A 147 -5.52 -17.64 -1.89
CA PHE A 147 -5.72 -18.86 -1.09
C PHE A 147 -5.41 -20.16 -1.86
N ASN A 148 -4.93 -20.09 -3.11
CA ASN A 148 -4.53 -21.29 -3.86
C ASN A 148 -3.25 -21.90 -3.28
N THR A 149 -3.24 -23.22 -3.07
CA THR A 149 -2.09 -23.97 -2.57
C THR A 149 -0.98 -24.13 -3.61
N GLU A 150 -1.34 -24.15 -4.90
CA GLU A 150 -0.41 -24.39 -6.00
C GLU A 150 0.36 -23.11 -6.36
N LYS A 151 1.57 -23.00 -5.82
CA LYS A 151 2.55 -21.94 -6.13
C LYS A 151 2.73 -21.74 -7.64
N SER A 152 2.69 -22.83 -8.41
CA SER A 152 2.79 -22.87 -9.87
C SER A 152 1.65 -22.11 -10.56
N ILE A 153 0.39 -22.33 -10.15
CA ILE A 153 -0.79 -21.62 -10.69
C ILE A 153 -0.63 -20.13 -10.44
N ARG A 154 -0.26 -19.74 -9.21
CA ARG A 154 -0.08 -18.32 -8.84
C ARG A 154 1.05 -17.65 -9.63
N LYS A 155 2.17 -18.37 -9.92
CA LYS A 155 3.21 -17.88 -10.85
C LYS A 155 2.66 -17.65 -12.26
N LYS A 156 1.78 -18.52 -12.78
CA LYS A 156 1.15 -18.31 -14.10
C LYS A 156 0.21 -17.09 -14.17
N PHE A 157 -0.44 -16.72 -13.06
CA PHE A 157 -1.17 -15.46 -13.00
C PHE A 157 -0.27 -14.23 -12.88
N ILE A 158 0.94 -14.35 -12.30
CA ILE A 158 1.97 -13.30 -12.38
C ILE A 158 2.45 -13.15 -13.83
N GLU A 159 2.78 -14.25 -14.52
CA GLU A 159 3.15 -14.23 -15.95
C GLU A 159 2.07 -13.54 -16.80
N GLY A 160 0.79 -13.90 -16.64
CA GLY A 160 -0.32 -13.28 -17.36
C GLY A 160 -0.50 -11.78 -17.07
N CYS A 161 -0.27 -11.34 -15.82
CA CYS A 161 -0.27 -9.91 -15.50
C CYS A 161 0.87 -9.14 -16.19
N LEU A 162 2.05 -9.77 -16.33
CA LEU A 162 3.21 -9.16 -16.99
C LEU A 162 3.09 -9.20 -18.52
N GLU A 163 2.42 -10.19 -19.10
CA GLU A 163 2.01 -10.24 -20.52
C GLU A 163 1.00 -9.11 -20.82
N ASN A 164 0.01 -8.91 -19.95
CA ASN A 164 -0.94 -7.80 -20.05
C ASN A 164 -0.27 -6.43 -20.03
N ILE A 165 0.67 -6.19 -19.10
CA ILE A 165 1.41 -4.93 -19.00
C ILE A 165 2.26 -4.67 -20.26
N GLU A 166 2.97 -5.68 -20.77
CA GLU A 166 3.76 -5.59 -22.01
C GLU A 166 2.90 -5.28 -23.25
N ASN A 167 1.69 -5.83 -23.32
CA ASN A 167 0.74 -5.57 -24.41
C ASN A 167 -0.10 -4.30 -24.19
N ASN A 168 0.14 -3.53 -23.12
CA ASN A 168 -0.61 -2.33 -22.73
C ASN A 168 -2.12 -2.57 -22.49
N ARG A 169 -2.47 -3.77 -22.03
CA ARG A 169 -3.83 -4.30 -21.92
C ARG A 169 -4.18 -4.65 -20.47
N SER A 170 -5.42 -4.38 -20.04
CA SER A 170 -5.95 -4.72 -18.70
C SER A 170 -5.02 -4.32 -17.54
N VAL A 171 -4.29 -3.21 -17.72
CA VAL A 171 -3.11 -2.85 -16.92
C VAL A 171 -3.49 -2.57 -15.47
N VAL A 172 -4.58 -1.85 -15.24
CA VAL A 172 -5.06 -1.49 -13.89
C VAL A 172 -5.42 -2.72 -13.07
N ILE A 173 -6.11 -3.70 -13.67
CA ILE A 173 -6.43 -4.97 -12.99
C ILE A 173 -5.14 -5.74 -12.69
N SER A 174 -4.24 -5.83 -13.66
CA SER A 174 -2.97 -6.55 -13.53
C SER A 174 -2.08 -5.97 -12.41
N LEU A 175 -1.95 -4.64 -12.35
CA LEU A 175 -1.19 -3.93 -11.32
C LEU A 175 -1.84 -3.98 -9.92
N LYS A 176 -3.17 -4.14 -9.82
CA LYS A 176 -3.88 -4.39 -8.55
C LYS A 176 -3.77 -5.84 -8.07
N LEU A 177 -3.66 -6.79 -8.99
CA LEU A 177 -3.57 -8.23 -8.70
C LEU A 177 -2.14 -8.64 -8.31
N LEU A 178 -1.11 -8.10 -8.98
CA LEU A 178 0.31 -8.42 -8.71
C LEU A 178 0.71 -8.29 -7.22
N PRO A 179 0.45 -7.19 -6.49
CA PRO A 179 0.74 -7.07 -5.06
C PRO A 179 0.13 -8.17 -4.19
N LYS A 180 -1.10 -8.56 -4.50
CA LYS A 180 -1.85 -9.59 -3.77
C LYS A 180 -1.28 -10.98 -4.06
N LEU A 181 -0.89 -11.23 -5.31
CA LEU A 181 -0.16 -12.44 -5.70
C LEU A 181 1.20 -12.54 -4.99
N PHE A 182 2.04 -11.50 -5.00
CA PHE A 182 3.33 -11.52 -4.30
C PHE A 182 3.17 -11.78 -2.80
N SER A 183 2.25 -11.05 -2.15
CA SER A 183 1.96 -11.21 -0.71
C SER A 183 1.52 -12.63 -0.35
N SER A 184 0.79 -13.33 -1.23
CA SER A 184 0.34 -14.71 -1.02
C SER A 184 1.47 -15.75 -0.90
N PHE A 185 2.71 -15.41 -1.32
CA PHE A 185 3.89 -16.25 -1.10
C PHE A 185 4.53 -15.99 0.26
N ALA A 186 4.55 -14.75 0.74
CA ALA A 186 5.09 -14.38 2.05
C ALA A 186 4.24 -14.95 3.21
N THR A 187 2.92 -15.03 3.05
CA THR A 187 1.99 -15.52 4.09
C THR A 187 1.85 -17.04 4.16
N SER A 188 2.71 -17.82 3.49
CA SER A 188 2.62 -19.29 3.51
C SER A 188 2.96 -19.85 4.91
N PRO A 189 2.06 -20.56 5.61
CA PRO A 189 2.19 -20.84 7.05
C PRO A 189 3.44 -21.62 7.50
N TYR A 190 4.14 -22.28 6.57
CA TYR A 190 5.28 -23.15 6.86
C TYR A 190 6.62 -22.41 7.04
N HIS A 191 6.68 -21.09 6.82
CA HIS A 191 7.92 -20.31 6.94
C HIS A 191 8.17 -19.63 8.31
N HIS A 192 7.36 -19.91 9.34
CA HIS A 192 7.41 -19.14 10.61
C HIS A 192 8.07 -19.83 11.82
N HIS A 193 8.72 -20.99 11.67
CA HIS A 193 9.27 -21.74 12.83
C HIS A 193 10.76 -22.09 12.80
N HIS A 194 11.53 -21.66 11.78
CA HIS A 194 12.99 -21.91 11.75
C HIS A 194 13.81 -20.65 11.47
N HIS A 195 14.72 -20.36 12.41
CA HIS A 195 15.88 -19.44 12.31
C HIS A 195 15.62 -17.92 12.19
N ARG A 196 14.99 -17.33 13.22
CA ARG A 196 15.31 -15.94 13.63
C ARG A 196 16.59 -15.93 14.49
N GLY A 197 17.75 -16.21 13.87
CA GLY A 197 19.05 -16.22 14.55
C GLY A 197 20.22 -16.07 13.57
N PRO A 198 21.32 -15.40 13.95
CA PRO A 198 22.41 -15.09 13.04
C PRO A 198 23.23 -16.34 12.70
N HIS A 199 23.17 -16.79 11.44
CA HIS A 199 23.96 -17.93 10.97
C HIS A 199 25.32 -17.46 10.43
N PRO A 200 26.48 -17.98 10.89
CA PRO A 200 27.80 -17.37 10.59
C PRO A 200 28.34 -17.56 9.16
N LEU A 201 27.52 -17.99 8.19
CA LEU A 201 27.94 -18.26 6.80
C LEU A 201 26.88 -17.71 5.85
N GLY A 202 27.24 -16.66 5.10
CA GLY A 202 26.33 -15.89 4.24
C GLY A 202 25.95 -16.61 2.95
N GLY A 203 24.98 -17.51 3.03
CA GLY A 203 24.16 -17.92 1.88
C GLY A 203 22.93 -17.01 1.71
N PRO A 204 22.30 -16.94 0.51
CA PRO A 204 21.10 -16.14 0.31
C PRO A 204 19.94 -16.57 1.22
N MET A 205 19.25 -15.60 1.84
CA MET A 205 18.08 -15.82 2.67
C MET A 205 16.86 -16.22 1.82
N GLY A 206 16.64 -17.52 1.65
CA GLY A 206 15.48 -18.05 0.94
C GLY A 206 15.43 -19.58 0.93
N GLY A 207 14.21 -20.12 0.83
CA GLY A 207 14.03 -21.51 0.41
C GLY A 207 14.24 -21.67 -1.11
N PRO A 208 14.01 -22.87 -1.69
CA PRO A 208 14.06 -23.06 -3.14
C PRO A 208 13.05 -22.19 -3.91
N ASP A 209 11.96 -21.77 -3.25
CA ASP A 209 11.09 -20.69 -3.71
C ASP A 209 11.61 -19.34 -3.15
N GLY A 210 12.55 -18.72 -3.85
CA GLY A 210 13.06 -17.38 -3.52
C GLY A 210 11.99 -16.27 -3.63
N ASN A 211 12.35 -15.04 -3.22
CA ASN A 211 11.46 -13.87 -3.26
C ASN A 211 10.79 -13.75 -4.65
N VAL A 212 9.46 -13.78 -4.69
CA VAL A 212 8.69 -13.87 -5.95
C VAL A 212 8.58 -12.54 -6.68
N ALA A 213 8.69 -11.40 -5.98
CA ALA A 213 8.85 -10.09 -6.62
C ALA A 213 10.24 -9.97 -7.27
N LEU A 214 11.28 -10.49 -6.61
CA LEU A 214 12.64 -10.57 -7.17
C LEU A 214 12.71 -11.51 -8.39
N TRP A 215 12.01 -12.65 -8.35
CA TRP A 215 11.84 -13.56 -9.49
C TRP A 215 11.15 -12.86 -10.69
N ALA A 216 10.08 -12.11 -10.44
CA ALA A 216 9.41 -11.34 -11.48
C ALA A 216 10.30 -10.20 -12.04
N LEU A 217 11.11 -9.57 -11.19
CA LEU A 217 12.11 -8.58 -11.60
C LEU A 217 13.17 -9.19 -12.54
N THR A 218 13.78 -10.31 -12.16
CA THR A 218 14.94 -10.87 -12.87
C THR A 218 14.58 -11.74 -14.07
N GLU A 219 13.65 -12.70 -13.93
CA GLU A 219 13.31 -13.65 -15.00
C GLU A 219 12.30 -13.07 -16.00
N HIS A 220 11.42 -12.17 -15.55
CA HIS A 220 10.35 -11.61 -16.37
C HIS A 220 10.50 -10.11 -16.71
N ARG A 221 11.58 -9.45 -16.25
CA ARG A 221 11.88 -8.02 -16.54
C ARG A 221 10.73 -7.09 -16.12
N MET A 222 10.10 -7.38 -14.97
CA MET A 222 8.88 -6.72 -14.50
C MET A 222 8.92 -5.18 -14.54
N MET A 223 10.01 -4.56 -14.08
CA MET A 223 10.11 -3.10 -14.04
C MET A 223 10.29 -2.48 -15.43
N GLU A 224 11.02 -3.14 -16.32
CA GLU A 224 11.16 -2.70 -17.72
C GLU A 224 9.80 -2.72 -18.44
N ARG A 225 9.01 -3.78 -18.26
CA ARG A 225 7.62 -3.88 -18.75
C ARG A 225 6.75 -2.74 -18.19
N PHE A 226 6.85 -2.48 -16.89
CA PHE A 226 6.11 -1.41 -16.22
C PHE A 226 6.48 -0.03 -16.77
N PHE A 227 7.77 0.28 -16.95
CA PHE A 227 8.21 1.60 -17.43
C PHE A 227 7.94 1.82 -18.91
N ALA A 228 8.11 0.81 -19.76
CA ALA A 228 7.68 0.87 -21.16
C ALA A 228 6.17 1.16 -21.27
N ASN A 229 5.35 0.50 -20.44
CA ASN A 229 3.92 0.74 -20.36
C ASN A 229 3.57 2.17 -19.87
N LEU A 230 4.27 2.68 -18.85
CA LEU A 230 4.04 4.04 -18.35
C LEU A 230 4.37 5.09 -19.43
N GLN A 231 5.48 4.92 -20.15
CA GLN A 231 5.87 5.81 -21.25
C GLN A 231 4.83 5.79 -22.38
N GLU A 232 4.38 4.60 -22.81
CA GLU A 232 3.37 4.48 -23.86
C GLU A 232 2.01 5.05 -23.41
N TYR A 233 1.64 4.87 -22.15
CA TYR A 233 0.44 5.47 -21.56
C TYR A 233 0.48 7.01 -21.55
N ALA A 234 1.60 7.61 -21.12
CA ALA A 234 1.78 9.07 -21.11
C ALA A 234 1.85 9.66 -22.53
N ARG A 235 2.56 8.98 -23.45
CA ARG A 235 2.63 9.32 -24.88
C ARG A 235 1.25 9.26 -25.53
N GLY A 236 0.49 8.20 -25.25
CA GLY A 236 -0.89 8.03 -25.67
C GLY A 236 -1.77 9.18 -25.18
N ARG A 237 -1.71 9.51 -23.88
CA ARG A 237 -2.48 10.64 -23.29
C ARG A 237 -2.23 11.96 -24.03
N SER A 238 -0.97 12.25 -24.33
CA SER A 238 -0.56 13.47 -25.06
C SER A 238 -1.12 13.55 -26.49
N GLN A 239 -1.65 12.44 -27.03
CA GLN A 239 -2.20 12.33 -28.38
C GLN A 239 -3.73 12.07 -28.40
N VAL A 240 -4.40 11.97 -27.24
CA VAL A 240 -5.86 11.75 -27.17
C VAL A 240 -6.62 12.97 -27.73
N THR A 241 -7.18 12.79 -28.92
CA THR A 241 -8.14 13.75 -29.49
C THR A 241 -9.49 13.60 -28.78
N PRO A 242 -10.19 14.70 -28.43
CA PRO A 242 -11.52 14.61 -27.80
C PRO A 242 -12.50 13.84 -28.69
N GLY A 243 -12.97 12.69 -28.21
CA GLY A 243 -13.84 11.77 -28.96
C GLY A 243 -13.24 10.39 -29.24
N SER A 244 -11.97 10.14 -28.93
CA SER A 244 -11.47 8.75 -28.82
C SER A 244 -12.22 8.00 -27.71
N GLY A 245 -12.44 6.69 -27.89
CA GLY A 245 -13.33 5.89 -27.04
C GLY A 245 -12.96 5.92 -25.56
N ALA A 246 -13.98 5.93 -24.69
CA ALA A 246 -13.80 6.03 -23.24
C ALA A 246 -13.01 4.82 -22.71
N SER A 247 -11.90 5.08 -22.01
CA SER A 247 -11.18 4.06 -21.24
C SER A 247 -12.06 3.55 -20.11
N VAL A 248 -12.01 2.25 -19.84
CA VAL A 248 -12.69 1.57 -18.70
C VAL A 248 -12.33 2.21 -17.36
N HIS A 249 -11.16 2.83 -17.27
CA HIS A 249 -10.64 3.45 -16.06
C HIS A 249 -10.27 4.91 -16.30
N SER A 250 -10.61 5.78 -15.35
CA SER A 250 -10.19 7.18 -15.38
C SER A 250 -8.66 7.32 -15.36
N HIS A 251 -8.15 8.47 -15.80
CA HIS A 251 -6.70 8.75 -15.74
C HIS A 251 -6.18 8.65 -14.29
N VAL A 252 -6.92 9.22 -13.34
CA VAL A 252 -6.67 9.07 -11.89
C VAL A 252 -6.50 7.60 -11.49
N THR A 253 -7.46 6.74 -11.87
CA THR A 253 -7.39 5.29 -11.56
C THR A 253 -6.16 4.62 -12.17
N GLN A 254 -5.79 5.01 -13.40
CA GLN A 254 -4.63 4.49 -14.13
C GLN A 254 -3.29 4.90 -13.49
N VAL A 255 -3.16 6.15 -13.00
CA VAL A 255 -1.95 6.62 -12.30
C VAL A 255 -1.88 6.03 -10.91
N GLN A 256 -2.97 6.07 -10.14
CA GLN A 256 -3.03 5.51 -8.78
C GLN A 256 -2.71 4.00 -8.76
N ALA A 257 -3.15 3.22 -9.75
CA ALA A 257 -2.79 1.80 -9.87
C ALA A 257 -1.28 1.59 -10.09
N ARG A 258 -0.61 2.48 -10.84
CA ARG A 258 0.85 2.43 -11.07
C ARG A 258 1.63 2.85 -9.82
N LEU A 259 1.24 3.94 -9.16
CA LEU A 259 1.89 4.40 -7.92
C LEU A 259 1.68 3.40 -6.77
N SER A 260 0.47 2.85 -6.61
CA SER A 260 0.17 1.83 -5.59
C SER A 260 0.92 0.52 -5.83
N PHE A 261 1.21 0.15 -7.08
CA PHE A 261 2.07 -0.98 -7.40
C PHE A 261 3.51 -0.71 -6.94
N LEU A 262 4.07 0.47 -7.24
CA LEU A 262 5.42 0.85 -6.81
C LEU A 262 5.56 0.90 -5.28
N THR A 263 4.59 1.47 -4.56
CA THR A 263 4.54 1.46 -3.09
C THR A 263 4.62 0.04 -2.51
N HIS A 264 3.99 -0.94 -3.16
CA HIS A 264 4.10 -2.33 -2.73
C HIS A 264 5.45 -2.95 -3.09
N ILE A 265 5.94 -2.74 -4.31
CA ILE A 265 7.23 -3.27 -4.80
C ILE A 265 8.39 -2.79 -3.91
N TYR A 266 8.41 -1.52 -3.50
CA TYR A 266 9.44 -0.94 -2.64
C TYR A 266 9.04 -0.87 -1.15
N SER A 267 8.18 -1.79 -0.71
CA SER A 267 7.86 -2.04 0.71
C SER A 267 8.71 -3.20 1.28
N PRO A 268 8.78 -3.39 2.61
CA PRO A 268 9.62 -4.43 3.21
C PRO A 268 9.16 -5.87 2.95
N ILE A 269 8.01 -6.05 2.28
CA ILE A 269 7.47 -7.34 1.83
C ILE A 269 7.56 -7.54 0.30
N GLY A 270 8.05 -6.53 -0.42
CA GLY A 270 8.23 -6.54 -1.88
C GLY A 270 9.63 -7.00 -2.27
N LEU A 271 10.43 -6.09 -2.82
CA LEU A 271 11.84 -6.31 -3.13
C LEU A 271 12.74 -6.15 -1.88
N PRO A 272 13.97 -6.69 -1.91
CA PRO A 272 15.01 -6.34 -0.94
C PRO A 272 15.33 -4.84 -0.98
N ASP A 273 15.59 -4.26 0.20
CA ASP A 273 15.92 -2.84 0.41
C ASP A 273 17.12 -2.34 -0.41
N ASN A 274 18.06 -3.22 -0.74
CA ASN A 274 19.19 -2.92 -1.62
C ASN A 274 18.80 -2.70 -3.10
N ILE A 275 17.54 -2.87 -3.48
CA ILE A 275 17.02 -2.64 -4.84
C ILE A 275 16.12 -1.41 -4.81
N THR A 276 16.63 -0.30 -5.35
CA THR A 276 15.94 0.99 -5.41
C THR A 276 15.70 1.39 -6.87
N LEU A 277 14.97 2.47 -7.15
CA LEU A 277 14.83 3.00 -8.50
C LEU A 277 16.15 3.61 -8.99
N SER A 278 16.55 3.25 -10.21
CA SER A 278 17.62 3.93 -10.93
C SER A 278 17.26 5.39 -11.26
N ILE A 279 18.27 6.20 -11.57
CA ILE A 279 18.07 7.60 -11.97
C ILE A 279 17.23 7.69 -13.24
N GLU A 280 17.43 6.75 -14.16
CA GLU A 280 16.70 6.59 -15.41
C GLU A 280 15.21 6.30 -15.16
N GLU A 281 14.88 5.41 -14.22
CA GLU A 281 13.48 5.09 -13.87
C GLU A 281 12.80 6.26 -13.14
N VAL A 282 13.52 6.97 -12.26
CA VAL A 282 13.05 8.22 -11.63
C VAL A 282 12.80 9.30 -12.70
N ASP A 283 13.65 9.40 -13.72
CA ASP A 283 13.46 10.30 -14.86
C ASP A 283 12.22 9.93 -15.68
N ILE A 284 11.96 8.64 -15.90
CA ILE A 284 10.75 8.17 -16.60
C ILE A 284 9.49 8.55 -15.80
N LEU A 285 9.46 8.28 -14.49
CA LEU A 285 8.35 8.69 -13.62
C LEU A 285 8.10 10.20 -13.70
N TRP A 286 9.16 10.98 -13.55
CA TRP A 286 9.10 12.44 -13.58
C TRP A 286 8.54 12.97 -14.89
N ASN A 287 9.13 12.54 -16.01
CA ASN A 287 8.77 13.03 -17.33
C ASN A 287 7.37 12.57 -17.77
N CYS A 288 6.78 11.56 -17.13
CA CYS A 288 5.41 11.09 -17.39
C CYS A 288 4.34 11.71 -16.49
N LEU A 289 4.69 12.23 -15.30
CA LEU A 289 3.72 12.58 -14.25
C LEU A 289 3.89 13.97 -13.60
N ALA A 290 5.11 14.52 -13.55
CA ALA A 290 5.39 15.74 -12.77
C ALA A 290 4.70 17.02 -13.27
N GLU A 291 4.34 17.06 -14.56
CA GLU A 291 3.61 18.16 -15.20
C GLU A 291 2.19 17.75 -15.63
N ASP A 292 1.68 16.58 -15.17
CA ASP A 292 0.31 16.16 -15.48
C ASP A 292 -0.72 17.01 -14.73
N LYS A 293 -1.63 17.63 -15.47
CA LYS A 293 -2.61 18.60 -14.95
C LYS A 293 -3.71 18.00 -14.08
N GLU A 294 -3.82 16.68 -14.02
CA GLU A 294 -4.82 15.96 -13.20
C GLU A 294 -4.15 15.19 -12.07
N CYS A 295 -2.97 14.58 -12.29
CA CYS A 295 -2.35 13.65 -11.33
C CYS A 295 -0.91 13.96 -10.88
N ALA A 296 -0.39 15.17 -11.12
CA ALA A 296 0.90 15.57 -10.55
C ALA A 296 0.87 15.52 -9.00
N ASP A 297 -0.24 15.87 -8.35
CA ASP A 297 -0.33 15.86 -6.88
C ASP A 297 -0.27 14.43 -6.29
N GLU A 298 -0.89 13.41 -6.90
CA GLU A 298 -0.68 12.02 -6.46
C GLU A 298 0.76 11.56 -6.65
N PHE A 299 1.45 12.01 -7.71
CA PHE A 299 2.85 11.69 -7.92
C PHE A 299 3.77 12.36 -6.90
N PHE A 300 3.57 13.64 -6.59
CA PHE A 300 4.33 14.33 -5.55
C PHE A 300 4.02 13.81 -4.15
N LEU A 301 2.78 13.40 -3.87
CA LEU A 301 2.42 12.72 -2.62
C LEU A 301 3.08 11.34 -2.51
N TRP A 302 3.13 10.58 -3.60
CA TRP A 302 3.84 9.31 -3.65
C TRP A 302 5.34 9.49 -3.39
N LEU A 303 5.99 10.45 -4.07
CA LEU A 303 7.40 10.78 -3.87
C LEU A 303 7.70 11.27 -2.44
N LEU A 304 6.83 12.11 -1.86
CA LEU A 304 6.93 12.54 -0.46
C LEU A 304 6.87 11.34 0.49
N ASN A 305 5.96 10.40 0.26
CA ASN A 305 5.89 9.18 1.06
C ASN A 305 7.16 8.30 0.91
N GLN A 306 7.74 8.19 -0.28
CA GLN A 306 9.03 7.50 -0.48
C GLN A 306 10.20 8.22 0.24
N ALA A 307 10.14 9.55 0.38
CA ALA A 307 11.20 10.34 1.01
C ALA A 307 11.02 10.54 2.53
N SER A 308 9.84 10.24 3.10
CA SER A 308 9.54 10.43 4.54
C SER A 308 9.37 9.14 5.36
N TYR A 309 8.97 8.01 4.75
CA TYR A 309 8.72 6.78 5.49
C TYR A 309 9.90 5.81 5.44
N LYS A 310 10.39 5.41 6.62
CA LYS A 310 11.51 4.45 6.77
C LYS A 310 11.21 3.05 6.24
N ASP A 311 9.93 2.71 6.06
CA ASP A 311 9.45 1.44 5.50
C ASP A 311 9.26 1.50 3.96
N GLN A 312 9.81 2.53 3.30
CA GLN A 312 9.79 2.69 1.85
C GLN A 312 11.23 2.94 1.35
N HIS A 313 11.63 2.23 0.28
CA HIS A 313 13.01 2.25 -0.21
C HIS A 313 13.14 2.52 -1.72
N ALA A 314 12.11 3.09 -2.37
CA ALA A 314 12.20 3.35 -3.82
C ALA A 314 13.26 4.40 -4.20
N LEU A 315 13.56 5.35 -3.30
CA LEU A 315 14.52 6.42 -3.53
C LEU A 315 15.80 6.19 -2.74
N CYS A 316 16.93 6.04 -3.44
CA CYS A 316 18.26 6.07 -2.83
C CYS A 316 18.81 7.50 -2.70
N PRO A 317 19.90 7.72 -1.94
CA PRO A 317 20.54 9.04 -1.79
C PRO A 317 20.83 9.77 -3.10
N ALA A 318 21.31 9.05 -4.12
CA ALA A 318 21.58 9.63 -5.43
C ALA A 318 20.29 10.13 -6.12
N SER A 319 19.18 9.40 -5.97
CA SER A 319 17.86 9.79 -6.48
C SER A 319 17.32 11.01 -5.74
N ILE A 320 17.46 11.07 -4.40
CA ILE A 320 17.10 12.25 -3.58
C ILE A 320 17.92 13.47 -4.02
N GLN A 321 19.23 13.33 -4.18
CA GLN A 321 20.11 14.40 -4.62
C GLN A 321 19.77 14.91 -6.03
N HIS A 322 19.50 14.02 -6.97
CA HIS A 322 19.11 14.36 -8.35
C HIS A 322 17.74 15.05 -8.41
N LEU A 323 16.75 14.54 -7.65
CA LEU A 323 15.43 15.14 -7.53
C LEU A 323 15.50 16.57 -6.98
N TYR A 324 16.28 16.77 -5.91
CA TYR A 324 16.48 18.07 -5.28
C TYR A 324 17.25 19.08 -6.16
N THR A 325 18.36 18.66 -6.77
CA THR A 325 19.29 19.57 -7.48
C THR A 325 18.96 19.83 -8.94
N ARG A 326 18.18 18.96 -9.61
CA ARG A 326 17.89 19.06 -11.04
C ARG A 326 16.40 19.07 -11.35
N LYS A 327 15.64 18.11 -10.82
CA LYS A 327 14.23 17.93 -11.21
C LYS A 327 13.30 18.98 -10.60
N MET A 328 13.30 19.17 -9.29
CA MET A 328 12.49 20.22 -8.65
C MET A 328 12.77 21.63 -9.26
N PRO A 329 14.03 22.07 -9.47
CA PRO A 329 14.32 23.33 -10.15
C PRO A 329 13.83 23.48 -11.59
N SER A 330 13.55 22.38 -12.29
CA SER A 330 13.23 22.37 -13.73
C SER A 330 11.75 22.63 -14.04
N LEU A 331 10.86 22.52 -13.04
CA LEU A 331 9.43 22.79 -13.20
C LEU A 331 9.15 24.28 -13.47
N SER A 332 7.96 24.59 -13.98
CA SER A 332 7.48 25.97 -13.93
C SER A 332 7.13 26.37 -12.49
N PRO A 333 7.66 27.50 -11.95
CA PRO A 333 7.29 27.98 -10.62
C PRO A 333 5.80 28.40 -10.50
N GLU A 334 5.07 28.45 -11.63
CA GLU A 334 3.63 28.75 -11.70
C GLU A 334 2.75 27.52 -11.57
N THR A 335 3.29 26.30 -11.78
CA THR A 335 2.53 25.04 -11.74
C THR A 335 2.77 24.22 -10.46
N ILE A 336 3.61 24.71 -9.55
CA ILE A 336 3.96 23.99 -8.32
C ILE A 336 2.84 24.08 -7.27
N THR A 337 2.44 22.90 -6.79
CA THR A 337 1.40 22.72 -5.77
C THR A 337 1.98 22.75 -4.34
N MET A 338 1.11 22.80 -3.33
CA MET A 338 1.53 22.66 -1.93
C MET A 338 2.16 21.29 -1.65
N THR A 339 1.70 20.23 -2.33
CA THR A 339 2.26 18.87 -2.21
C THR A 339 3.70 18.83 -2.74
N ALA A 340 3.93 19.43 -3.91
CA ALA A 340 5.26 19.56 -4.50
C ALA A 340 6.21 20.42 -3.64
N LEU A 341 5.71 21.46 -2.96
CA LEU A 341 6.48 22.23 -1.99
C LEU A 341 6.87 21.42 -0.74
N ASN A 342 5.91 20.69 -0.14
CA ASN A 342 6.18 19.81 0.99
C ASN A 342 7.21 18.73 0.63
N PHE A 343 7.10 18.16 -0.58
CA PHE A 343 8.10 17.24 -1.12
C PHE A 343 9.48 17.90 -1.28
N TYR A 344 9.55 19.13 -1.81
CA TYR A 344 10.82 19.85 -1.96
C TYR A 344 11.48 20.14 -0.61
N GLN A 345 10.69 20.51 0.40
CA GLN A 345 11.15 20.66 1.78
C GLN A 345 11.73 19.35 2.33
N GLN A 346 11.04 18.21 2.12
CA GLN A 346 11.53 16.90 2.57
C GLN A 346 12.84 16.50 1.88
N LEU A 347 12.94 16.71 0.57
CA LEU A 347 14.16 16.46 -0.20
C LEU A 347 15.37 17.24 0.33
N PHE A 348 15.19 18.50 0.75
CA PHE A 348 16.27 19.27 1.39
C PHE A 348 16.70 18.62 2.72
N MET A 349 15.72 18.22 3.55
CA MET A 349 16.01 17.65 4.88
C MET A 349 16.82 16.38 4.77
N GLU A 350 16.46 15.44 3.89
CA GLU A 350 17.22 14.20 3.74
C GLU A 350 18.59 14.41 3.06
N ASN A 351 18.68 15.25 2.02
CA ASN A 351 19.96 15.62 1.42
C ASN A 351 20.92 16.28 2.44
N LYS A 352 20.38 17.07 3.38
CA LYS A 352 21.15 17.62 4.50
C LYS A 352 21.57 16.52 5.49
N ASN A 353 20.65 15.65 5.91
CA ASN A 353 20.92 14.55 6.83
C ASN A 353 22.05 13.64 6.30
N GLU A 354 22.02 13.34 5.00
CA GLU A 354 23.04 12.53 4.31
C GLU A 354 24.42 13.20 4.32
N ARG A 355 24.51 14.51 4.04
CA ARG A 355 25.78 15.25 4.12
C ARG A 355 26.33 15.30 5.55
N GLU A 356 25.47 15.50 6.55
CA GLU A 356 25.88 15.53 7.96
C GLU A 356 26.28 14.13 8.48
N ALA A 357 25.65 13.06 8.00
CA ALA A 357 26.04 11.68 8.29
C ALA A 357 27.30 11.22 7.53
N GLY A 358 27.57 11.80 6.35
CA GLY A 358 28.72 11.48 5.49
C GLY A 358 30.09 11.88 6.06
N GLY A 359 30.14 12.78 7.04
CA GLY A 359 31.27 12.88 7.96
C GLY A 359 32.52 13.62 7.47
N GLU A 360 32.40 14.70 6.68
CA GLU A 360 33.49 15.70 6.63
C GLU A 360 33.57 16.46 7.96
N GLY A 361 34.45 15.98 8.85
CA GLY A 361 34.59 16.48 10.22
C GLY A 361 35.21 17.88 10.30
N GLY A 362 34.37 18.91 10.43
CA GLY A 362 34.74 20.18 11.06
C GLY A 362 35.73 21.07 10.30
N GLY A 363 35.34 21.56 9.11
CA GLY A 363 36.16 22.47 8.31
C GLY A 363 35.36 23.51 7.51
N GLU A 364 34.95 24.59 8.18
CA GLU A 364 34.28 25.79 7.61
C GLU A 364 32.93 25.57 6.88
N VAL A 365 32.14 26.64 6.73
CA VAL A 365 30.92 26.65 5.89
C VAL A 365 31.33 27.03 4.47
N VAL A 366 32.05 26.12 3.79
CA VAL A 366 32.72 26.41 2.51
C VAL A 366 31.73 26.44 1.35
N GLY A 367 31.15 27.62 1.14
CA GLY A 367 30.52 28.01 -0.12
C GLY A 367 29.12 27.49 -0.37
N GLU A 368 28.50 28.05 -1.41
CA GLU A 368 27.21 27.59 -1.89
C GLU A 368 27.42 26.39 -2.82
N GLY A 369 27.02 25.19 -2.36
CA GLY A 369 26.78 24.09 -3.28
C GLY A 369 25.78 24.56 -4.35
N GLY A 370 26.13 24.46 -5.63
CA GLY A 370 25.39 25.14 -6.71
C GLY A 370 23.89 24.77 -6.77
N GLY A 371 23.57 23.53 -6.39
CA GLY A 371 22.18 23.06 -6.24
C GLY A 371 21.40 23.78 -5.12
N ASP A 372 22.05 24.15 -4.01
CA ASP A 372 21.38 24.81 -2.88
C ASP A 372 21.01 26.26 -3.21
N ARG A 373 21.87 26.99 -3.93
CA ARG A 373 21.49 28.32 -4.45
C ARG A 373 20.40 28.22 -5.51
N THR A 374 20.52 27.25 -6.42
CA THR A 374 19.49 26.98 -7.43
C THR A 374 18.13 26.66 -6.79
N ALA A 375 18.11 25.92 -5.68
CA ALA A 375 16.90 25.62 -4.93
C ALA A 375 16.30 26.86 -4.24
N MET A 376 17.11 27.70 -3.60
CA MET A 376 16.66 28.98 -3.04
C MET A 376 16.08 29.92 -4.11
N ASP A 377 16.80 30.08 -5.22
CA ASP A 377 16.36 30.91 -6.36
C ASP A 377 15.03 30.38 -6.93
N HIS A 378 14.86 29.07 -7.02
CA HIS A 378 13.61 28.46 -7.48
C HIS A 378 12.46 28.67 -6.47
N ILE A 379 12.65 28.38 -5.18
CA ILE A 379 11.63 28.58 -4.13
C ILE A 379 11.23 30.06 -4.02
N TRP A 380 12.18 30.99 -4.23
CA TRP A 380 11.89 32.42 -4.32
C TRP A 380 11.05 32.78 -5.56
N ASN A 381 11.35 32.20 -6.73
CA ASN A 381 10.53 32.37 -7.93
C ASN A 381 9.10 31.85 -7.76
N ILE A 382 8.89 30.73 -7.06
CA ILE A 382 7.53 30.24 -6.72
C ILE A 382 6.80 31.30 -5.89
N ALA A 383 7.42 31.78 -4.80
CA ALA A 383 6.83 32.78 -3.91
C ALA A 383 6.43 34.06 -4.65
N LEU A 384 7.24 34.53 -5.60
CA LEU A 384 6.92 35.69 -6.42
C LEU A 384 5.74 35.43 -7.38
N ARG A 385 5.75 34.29 -8.09
CA ARG A 385 4.77 33.97 -9.15
C ARG A 385 3.43 33.44 -8.65
N ALA A 386 3.35 32.97 -7.40
CA ALA A 386 2.13 32.53 -6.75
C ALA A 386 1.05 33.62 -6.59
N SER A 387 1.18 34.82 -7.16
CA SER A 387 0.16 35.88 -7.10
C SER A 387 -1.18 35.54 -7.78
N ASN A 388 -1.22 34.51 -8.64
CA ASN A 388 -2.32 34.26 -9.56
C ASN A 388 -3.19 33.04 -9.20
N THR A 389 -2.93 32.35 -8.09
CA THR A 389 -3.65 31.13 -7.67
C THR A 389 -4.50 31.36 -6.42
N GLY A 390 -5.53 30.53 -6.21
CA GLY A 390 -6.44 30.65 -5.05
C GLY A 390 -5.79 30.33 -3.69
N ASN A 391 -4.56 29.81 -3.69
CA ASN A 391 -3.73 29.47 -2.53
C ASN A 391 -2.43 30.32 -2.47
N ALA A 392 -2.46 31.50 -3.11
CA ALA A 392 -1.34 32.44 -3.21
C ALA A 392 -0.68 32.77 -1.87
N THR A 393 -1.51 32.96 -0.83
CA THR A 393 -1.12 33.35 0.52
C THR A 393 -0.36 32.24 1.24
N GLU A 394 -0.89 31.03 1.16
CA GLU A 394 -0.38 29.81 1.77
C GLU A 394 0.95 29.41 1.13
N ILE A 395 1.04 29.45 -0.20
CA ILE A 395 2.30 29.22 -0.93
C ILE A 395 3.35 30.24 -0.53
N LYS A 396 3.02 31.55 -0.51
CA LYS A 396 3.97 32.60 -0.10
C LYS A 396 4.45 32.43 1.34
N GLN A 397 3.55 32.08 2.27
CA GLN A 397 3.88 31.84 3.66
C GLN A 397 4.76 30.59 3.81
N HIS A 398 4.43 29.48 3.13
CA HIS A 398 5.24 28.27 3.12
C HIS A 398 6.64 28.56 2.54
N CYS A 399 6.75 29.08 1.32
CA CYS A 399 8.04 29.38 0.69
C CYS A 399 8.90 30.35 1.53
N SER A 400 8.28 31.32 2.23
CA SER A 400 8.99 32.21 3.15
C SER A 400 9.52 31.49 4.38
N TYR A 401 8.69 30.64 5.00
CA TYR A 401 9.06 29.83 6.18
C TYR A 401 10.15 28.81 5.84
N THR A 402 10.01 28.12 4.71
CA THR A 402 10.95 27.15 4.17
C THR A 402 12.28 27.83 3.82
N ASN A 403 12.28 28.97 3.11
CA ASN A 403 13.51 29.71 2.86
C ASN A 403 14.20 30.22 4.14
N PHE A 404 13.42 30.71 5.12
CA PHE A 404 13.95 31.21 6.38
C PHE A 404 14.60 30.10 7.21
N ASN A 405 13.88 29.00 7.46
CA ASN A 405 14.34 27.95 8.38
C ASN A 405 15.38 27.01 7.78
N LEU A 406 15.28 26.68 6.48
CA LEU A 406 16.21 25.74 5.84
C LEU A 406 17.54 26.40 5.46
N PHE A 407 17.51 27.66 4.98
CA PHE A 407 18.69 28.28 4.39
C PHE A 407 19.21 29.52 5.16
N LEU A 408 18.35 30.41 5.64
CA LEU A 408 18.83 31.65 6.30
C LEU A 408 19.23 31.44 7.77
N LEU A 409 18.37 30.76 8.55
CA LEU A 409 18.56 30.54 9.99
C LEU A 409 19.84 29.75 10.31
N PRO A 410 20.20 28.65 9.61
CA PRO A 410 21.44 27.93 9.88
C PRO A 410 22.69 28.74 9.49
N ARG A 411 22.58 29.63 8.50
CA ARG A 411 23.68 30.45 7.98
C ARG A 411 23.93 31.75 8.77
N ARG A 412 23.11 32.07 9.78
CA ARG A 412 23.22 33.27 10.65
C ARG A 412 23.36 34.60 9.85
N LEU A 413 22.72 34.70 8.68
CA LEU A 413 22.91 35.83 7.77
C LEU A 413 22.35 37.15 8.33
N SER A 414 23.19 38.18 8.37
CA SER A 414 22.89 39.46 9.04
C SER A 414 21.96 40.36 8.22
N GLY A 415 20.66 40.33 8.53
CA GLY A 415 19.74 41.48 8.50
C GLY A 415 19.49 42.24 7.19
N ARG A 416 20.06 41.84 6.05
CA ARG A 416 19.95 42.55 4.75
C ARG A 416 19.58 41.65 3.57
N HIS A 417 19.00 40.48 3.81
CA HIS A 417 18.49 39.64 2.73
C HIS A 417 17.05 40.06 2.35
N PRO A 418 16.69 40.20 1.05
CA PRO A 418 15.35 40.64 0.63
C PRO A 418 14.18 39.80 1.15
N ILE A 419 14.44 38.57 1.59
CA ILE A 419 13.46 37.67 2.22
C ILE A 419 12.89 38.26 3.53
N PHE A 420 13.64 39.11 4.25
CA PHE A 420 13.14 39.79 5.45
C PHE A 420 12.01 40.78 5.14
N GLU A 421 12.07 41.50 4.00
CA GLU A 421 10.99 42.38 3.55
C GLU A 421 9.71 41.58 3.29
N LEU A 422 9.81 40.41 2.63
CA LEU A 422 8.65 39.56 2.35
C LEU A 422 8.05 38.96 3.63
N LEU A 423 8.89 38.58 4.60
CA LEU A 423 8.45 38.14 5.94
C LEU A 423 7.65 39.23 6.68
N LEU A 424 8.08 40.49 6.58
CA LEU A 424 7.35 41.64 7.13
C LEU A 424 6.04 41.93 6.36
N HIS A 425 6.00 41.71 5.05
CA HIS A 425 4.76 41.85 4.26
C HIS A 425 3.75 40.71 4.48
N VAL A 426 4.18 39.46 4.65
CA VAL A 426 3.28 38.34 4.96
C VAL A 426 2.70 38.50 6.37
N THR A 427 3.51 38.91 7.36
CA THR A 427 3.06 39.12 8.75
C THR A 427 2.20 40.38 8.96
N SER A 428 2.10 41.27 7.97
CA SER A 428 1.20 42.44 8.00
C SER A 428 -0.13 42.22 7.24
N SER A 429 -0.36 41.03 6.67
CA SER A 429 -1.67 40.66 6.08
C SER A 429 -2.69 40.31 7.17
N PRO A 430 -3.90 40.92 7.20
CA PRO A 430 -4.86 40.73 8.31
C PRO A 430 -5.35 39.30 8.53
N ALA A 431 -5.26 38.43 7.52
CA ALA A 431 -5.74 37.04 7.60
C ALA A 431 -4.85 36.14 8.48
N GLY A 432 -3.56 36.47 8.66
CA GLY A 432 -2.59 35.62 9.37
C GLY A 432 -2.73 35.61 10.90
N ALA A 433 -3.63 36.41 11.48
CA ALA A 433 -3.69 36.68 12.92
C ALA A 433 -4.16 35.49 13.82
N ARG A 434 -4.38 34.30 13.26
CA ARG A 434 -4.74 33.08 13.99
C ARG A 434 -4.05 31.82 13.45
N VAL A 435 -2.79 31.62 13.85
CA VAL A 435 -2.26 30.32 14.29
C VAL A 435 -0.89 30.55 14.98
N HIS A 436 -0.64 29.84 16.08
CA HIS A 436 0.61 29.81 16.88
C HIS A 436 1.26 31.15 17.28
N SER A 437 0.69 31.78 18.32
CA SER A 437 1.45 32.66 19.21
C SER A 437 2.39 31.84 20.12
N THR A 438 3.59 31.51 19.64
CA THR A 438 4.67 30.93 20.46
C THR A 438 5.73 31.99 20.73
N ARG A 439 5.66 32.65 21.90
CA ARG A 439 6.68 33.64 22.31
C ARG A 439 8.04 32.96 22.49
N HIS A 440 9.03 33.38 21.70
CA HIS A 440 10.44 33.33 22.09
C HIS A 440 11.04 34.73 21.99
N VAL A 441 11.47 35.26 23.14
CA VAL A 441 11.95 36.63 23.28
C VAL A 441 13.46 36.64 23.04
N ALA A 442 13.86 36.95 21.80
CA ALA A 442 15.25 37.23 21.47
C ALA A 442 15.59 38.69 21.85
N SER A 443 16.07 38.90 23.08
CA SER A 443 16.48 40.22 23.56
C SER A 443 17.81 40.65 22.93
N VAL A 444 17.74 41.43 21.84
CA VAL A 444 18.92 42.05 21.21
C VAL A 444 19.48 43.16 22.12
N SER A 445 20.47 42.81 22.94
CA SER A 445 21.21 43.78 23.73
C SER A 445 22.07 44.66 22.81
N ARG A 446 21.88 45.98 22.90
CA ARG A 446 22.71 46.95 22.17
C ARG A 446 23.98 47.23 22.97
N TYR A 447 25.14 46.81 22.45
CA TYR A 447 26.39 47.47 22.81
C TYR A 447 26.64 48.64 21.88
N GLY A 448 27.12 49.75 22.44
CA GLY A 448 27.50 50.97 21.74
C GLY A 448 28.50 51.75 22.57
N ASN A 449 29.39 52.48 21.87
CA ASN A 449 30.72 52.91 22.31
C ASN A 449 31.69 51.74 22.53
#